data_AF-A0A0D3JP25-F1
#
_entry.id   AF-A0A0D3JP25-F1
#
_cell.length_a   1.000
_cell.length_b   1.000
_cell.length_c   1.000
_cell.angle_alpha   90.00
_cell.angle_beta   90.00
_cell.angle_gamma   90.00
#
_symmetry.space_group_name_H-M   'P 1'
#
loop_
_entity.id
_entity.type
_entity.pdbx_description
1 polymer ?
#
loop_
_entity_poly.entity_id
_entity_poly.type
_entity_poly.pdbx_seq_one_letter_code
_entity_poly.pdbx_strand_id
1 'polypeptide(L)'
;VEAEKRAKGKKGKKKKKGGGAGGAGPSQEPEEGAEAPSEADAAEAAKKAEEARLLLLLETLTEERIRFGITPESQAAASAEVAEAARLDAAADEAEEEAEAEEAAEAAAEAAAEAAAEAASEASEEETAEGQAAAREAEAAEAARWSAEAEAAAEAAAEEEAALAAEEAAMDAAIAAAKARRASVATARAKAAAARMAAEAAQRS
;
A
#
# COMPACT_ATOMS: atom_id res chain seq x y z
N VAL A 1 60.32 -23.12 -6.35
CA VAL A 1 59.91 -24.49 -6.71
C VAL A 1 59.91 -24.53 -8.22
N GLU A 2 60.99 -25.08 -8.77
CA GLU A 2 61.32 -25.09 -10.19
C GLU A 2 60.75 -26.32 -10.90
N ALA A 3 60.70 -26.20 -12.23
CA ALA A 3 60.17 -27.09 -13.24
C ALA A 3 60.45 -28.60 -13.07
N GLU A 4 59.48 -29.43 -13.49
CA GLU A 4 59.76 -30.79 -13.92
C GLU A 4 59.27 -31.02 -15.36
N LYS A 5 60.26 -31.07 -16.27
CA LYS A 5 60.14 -31.44 -17.67
C LYS A 5 60.29 -32.97 -17.80
N ARG A 6 59.50 -33.54 -18.72
CA ARG A 6 59.75 -34.71 -19.59
C ARG A 6 61.10 -35.43 -19.38
N ALA A 7 61.05 -36.73 -19.08
CA ALA A 7 62.16 -37.64 -19.36
C ALA A 7 61.68 -38.92 -20.06
N LYS A 8 62.18 -39.07 -21.28
CA LYS A 8 62.11 -40.21 -22.18
C LYS A 8 63.44 -40.96 -22.08
N GLY A 9 63.44 -42.24 -21.71
CA GLY A 9 64.60 -43.14 -21.85
C GLY A 9 64.05 -44.53 -22.19
N LYS A 10 64.23 -45.14 -23.37
CA LYS A 10 65.35 -45.32 -24.32
C LYS A 10 66.43 -46.31 -23.84
N LYS A 11 66.35 -47.49 -24.45
CA LYS A 11 67.43 -48.43 -24.83
C LYS A 11 68.32 -49.02 -23.73
N GLY A 12 68.00 -50.26 -23.33
CA GLY A 12 69.00 -51.27 -22.99
C GLY A 12 69.34 -52.11 -24.22
N LYS A 13 70.54 -51.92 -24.77
CA LYS A 13 71.08 -52.59 -25.96
C LYS A 13 72.17 -53.58 -25.52
N LYS A 14 72.01 -54.86 -25.90
CA LYS A 14 73.01 -55.85 -26.36
C LYS A 14 74.42 -55.84 -25.71
N LYS A 15 74.86 -56.97 -25.11
CA LYS A 15 75.96 -57.84 -25.64
C LYS A 15 76.33 -59.06 -24.74
N LYS A 16 76.11 -60.26 -25.31
CA LYS A 16 77.01 -61.40 -25.57
C LYS A 16 78.28 -61.64 -24.72
N LYS A 17 78.37 -62.85 -24.13
CA LYS A 17 79.44 -63.91 -24.24
C LYS A 17 79.17 -64.95 -23.13
N GLY A 18 79.27 -66.27 -23.27
CA GLY A 18 79.72 -67.17 -24.34
C GLY A 18 79.93 -68.59 -23.77
N GLY A 19 80.13 -69.57 -24.66
CA GLY A 19 80.73 -70.90 -24.40
C GLY A 19 79.79 -71.92 -23.75
N GLY A 20 79.56 -73.13 -24.26
CA GLY A 20 80.32 -73.93 -25.22
C GLY A 20 80.75 -75.25 -24.59
N ALA A 21 79.92 -76.29 -24.71
CA ALA A 21 80.19 -77.73 -24.59
C ALA A 21 78.83 -78.43 -24.82
N GLY A 22 78.61 -79.45 -25.62
CA GLY A 22 79.45 -80.45 -26.27
C GLY A 22 78.50 -81.64 -26.45
N GLY A 23 78.31 -82.17 -27.65
CA GLY A 23 77.41 -83.29 -27.88
C GLY A 23 77.24 -83.59 -29.35
N ALA A 24 77.54 -84.82 -29.73
CA ALA A 24 77.81 -85.27 -31.09
C ALA A 24 76.58 -85.89 -31.79
N GLY A 25 76.56 -85.78 -33.13
CA GLY A 25 75.89 -86.69 -34.09
C GLY A 25 74.48 -86.30 -34.58
N PRO A 26 74.00 -86.89 -35.70
CA PRO A 26 74.61 -87.02 -37.02
C PRO A 26 73.79 -86.28 -38.13
N SER A 27 74.39 -86.13 -39.30
CA SER A 27 73.94 -85.42 -40.51
C SER A 27 72.43 -85.45 -40.83
N GLN A 28 71.84 -84.26 -41.02
CA GLN A 28 70.75 -84.01 -41.95
C GLN A 28 71.05 -82.73 -42.74
N GLU A 29 70.92 -82.82 -44.06
CA GLU A 29 70.93 -81.70 -45.00
C GLU A 29 69.72 -80.78 -44.73
N PRO A 30 69.82 -79.45 -44.87
CA PRO A 30 68.67 -78.57 -44.67
C PRO A 30 67.85 -78.50 -45.96
N GLU A 31 66.74 -79.23 -45.99
CA GLU A 31 65.63 -78.94 -46.90
C GLU A 31 64.91 -77.67 -46.41
N GLU A 32 64.41 -76.90 -47.37
CA GLU A 32 63.97 -75.51 -47.30
C GLU A 32 63.16 -75.12 -46.05
N GLY A 33 63.64 -74.06 -45.39
CA GLY A 33 63.00 -73.47 -44.21
C GLY A 33 61.64 -72.87 -44.52
N ALA A 34 60.60 -73.54 -44.07
CA ALA A 34 59.41 -72.87 -43.56
C ALA A 34 59.74 -72.37 -42.13
N GLU A 35 60.38 -71.21 -42.02
CA GLU A 35 60.47 -70.53 -40.72
C GLU A 35 59.04 -70.23 -40.25
N ALA A 36 58.64 -70.86 -39.15
CA ALA A 36 57.37 -70.54 -38.49
C ALA A 36 57.35 -69.03 -38.16
N PRO A 37 56.20 -68.35 -38.32
CA PRO A 37 56.09 -66.91 -38.04
C PRO A 37 56.57 -66.62 -36.61
N SER A 38 57.37 -65.58 -36.44
CA SER A 38 57.94 -65.25 -35.12
C SER A 38 56.84 -64.73 -34.18
N GLU A 39 57.03 -64.82 -32.87
CA GLU A 39 56.08 -64.32 -31.86
C GLU A 39 55.75 -62.81 -32.05
N ALA A 40 56.70 -62.04 -32.58
CA ALA A 40 56.50 -60.64 -32.95
C ALA A 40 55.54 -60.49 -34.15
N ASP A 41 55.63 -61.38 -35.14
CA ASP A 41 54.72 -61.39 -36.30
C ASP A 41 53.30 -61.81 -35.89
N ALA A 42 53.17 -62.74 -34.95
CA ALA A 42 51.87 -63.14 -34.38
C ALA A 42 51.21 -62.00 -33.60
N ALA A 43 51.98 -61.23 -32.83
CA ALA A 43 51.48 -60.06 -32.12
C ALA A 43 51.06 -58.92 -33.07
N GLU A 44 51.82 -58.69 -34.15
CA GLU A 44 51.45 -57.71 -35.18
C GLU A 44 50.19 -58.16 -35.95
N ALA A 45 50.06 -59.44 -36.25
CA ALA A 45 48.88 -60.02 -36.88
C ALA A 45 47.63 -59.91 -36.00
N ALA A 46 47.75 -60.16 -34.69
CA ALA A 46 46.65 -59.99 -33.75
C ALA A 46 46.19 -58.53 -33.67
N LYS A 47 47.12 -57.58 -33.64
CA LYS A 47 46.81 -56.15 -33.65
C LYS A 47 46.12 -55.72 -34.95
N LYS A 48 46.57 -56.21 -36.10
CA LYS A 48 45.90 -55.98 -37.40
C LYS A 48 44.50 -56.57 -37.46
N ALA A 49 44.29 -57.74 -36.85
CA ALA A 49 42.97 -58.34 -36.74
C ALA A 49 42.02 -57.52 -35.84
N GLU A 50 42.53 -56.93 -34.76
CA GLU A 50 41.78 -56.02 -33.91
C GLU A 50 41.45 -54.70 -34.62
N GLU A 51 42.40 -54.11 -35.35
CA GLU A 51 42.16 -52.92 -36.18
C GLU A 51 41.09 -53.18 -37.25
N ALA A 52 41.14 -54.33 -37.93
CA ALA A 52 40.10 -54.72 -38.89
C ALA A 52 38.71 -54.89 -38.24
N ARG A 53 38.65 -55.45 -37.02
CA ARG A 53 37.42 -55.57 -36.25
C ARG A 53 36.85 -54.20 -35.84
N LEU A 54 37.70 -53.27 -35.42
CA LEU A 54 37.30 -51.91 -35.06
C LEU A 54 36.77 -51.13 -36.26
N LEU A 55 37.41 -51.27 -37.42
CA LEU A 55 36.95 -50.64 -38.66
C LEU A 55 35.56 -51.17 -39.08
N LEU A 56 35.37 -52.49 -39.04
CA LEU A 56 34.07 -53.11 -39.32
C LEU A 56 32.99 -52.61 -38.34
N LEU A 57 33.32 -52.50 -37.05
CA LEU A 57 32.39 -51.98 -36.04
C LEU A 57 32.00 -50.51 -36.31
N LEU A 58 32.96 -49.67 -36.72
CA LEU A 58 32.68 -48.27 -37.07
C LEU A 58 31.77 -48.15 -38.28
N GLU A 59 31.96 -49.00 -39.30
CA GLU A 59 31.10 -49.07 -40.48
C GLU A 59 29.66 -49.47 -40.08
N THR A 60 29.51 -50.56 -39.31
CA THR A 60 28.18 -51.01 -38.85
C THR A 60 27.47 -49.95 -37.99
N LEU A 61 28.19 -49.30 -37.07
CA LEU A 61 27.60 -48.25 -36.22
C LEU A 61 27.23 -47.01 -37.02
N THR A 62 27.99 -46.68 -38.06
CA THR A 62 27.69 -45.51 -38.91
C THR A 62 26.44 -45.78 -39.77
N GLU A 63 26.31 -46.98 -40.33
CA GLU A 63 25.11 -47.40 -41.05
C GLU A 63 23.88 -47.43 -40.15
N GLU A 64 24.00 -47.97 -38.93
CA GLU A 64 22.91 -47.96 -37.96
C GLU A 64 22.52 -46.54 -37.56
N ARG A 65 23.51 -45.66 -37.33
CA ARG A 65 23.26 -44.26 -37.01
C ARG A 65 22.48 -43.55 -38.12
N ILE A 66 22.81 -43.80 -39.38
CA ILE A 66 22.07 -43.28 -40.53
C ILE A 66 20.67 -43.90 -40.60
N ARG A 67 20.55 -45.22 -40.39
CA ARG A 67 19.27 -45.94 -40.39
C ARG A 67 18.31 -45.42 -39.33
N PHE A 68 18.81 -45.08 -38.14
CA PHE A 68 18.03 -44.46 -37.07
C PHE A 68 17.87 -42.93 -37.22
N GLY A 69 18.46 -42.32 -38.27
CA GLY A 69 18.38 -40.89 -38.50
C GLY A 69 19.08 -40.04 -37.43
N ILE A 70 20.06 -40.60 -36.70
CA ILE A 70 20.84 -39.91 -35.66
C ILE A 70 21.99 -39.15 -36.34
N THR A 71 21.66 -38.18 -37.18
CA THR A 71 22.64 -37.35 -37.85
C THR A 71 23.02 -36.17 -36.94
N PRO A 72 24.19 -35.54 -37.16
CA PRO A 72 24.50 -34.30 -36.44
C PRO A 72 23.43 -33.23 -36.62
N GLU A 73 22.76 -33.19 -37.78
CA GLU A 73 21.64 -32.28 -38.05
C GLU A 73 20.42 -32.59 -37.19
N SER A 74 20.02 -33.86 -37.02
CA SER A 74 18.88 -34.21 -36.16
C SER A 74 19.17 -33.98 -34.67
N GLN A 75 20.41 -34.21 -34.24
CA GLN A 75 20.84 -33.86 -32.89
C GLN A 75 20.85 -32.34 -32.65
N ALA A 76 21.31 -31.56 -33.63
CA ALA A 76 21.29 -30.10 -33.56
C ALA A 76 19.84 -29.56 -33.54
N ALA A 77 18.95 -30.12 -34.36
CA ALA A 77 17.53 -29.78 -34.35
C ALA A 77 16.88 -30.08 -32.99
N ALA A 78 17.09 -31.28 -32.43
CA ALA A 78 16.57 -31.64 -31.11
C ALA A 78 17.14 -30.72 -30.00
N SER A 79 18.42 -30.35 -30.08
CA SER A 79 19.03 -29.43 -29.11
C SER A 79 18.48 -28.01 -29.23
N ALA A 80 18.17 -27.55 -30.44
CA ALA A 80 17.55 -26.26 -30.67
C ALA A 80 16.11 -26.23 -30.14
N GLU A 81 15.33 -27.29 -30.35
CA GLU A 81 13.97 -27.43 -29.82
C GLU A 81 13.96 -27.39 -28.28
N VAL A 82 14.89 -28.10 -27.63
CA VAL A 82 15.02 -28.05 -26.15
C VAL A 82 15.40 -26.65 -25.68
N ALA A 83 16.30 -25.96 -26.38
CA ALA A 83 16.68 -24.59 -26.04
C ALA A 83 15.54 -23.58 -26.26
N GLU A 84 14.71 -23.78 -27.27
CA GLU A 84 13.51 -22.98 -27.52
C GLU A 84 12.46 -23.22 -26.43
N ALA A 85 12.19 -24.47 -26.09
CA ALA A 85 11.28 -24.83 -24.99
C ALA A 85 11.72 -24.19 -23.66
N ALA A 86 13.02 -24.25 -23.33
CA ALA A 86 13.54 -23.61 -22.12
C ALA A 86 13.41 -22.08 -22.13
N ARG A 87 13.49 -21.44 -23.30
CA ARG A 87 13.26 -19.99 -23.42
C ARG A 87 11.79 -19.62 -23.27
N LEU A 88 10.89 -20.44 -23.83
CA LEU A 88 9.45 -20.23 -23.70
C LEU A 88 8.99 -20.43 -22.26
N ASP A 89 9.53 -21.43 -21.57
CA ASP A 89 9.29 -21.69 -20.15
C ASP A 89 9.72 -20.48 -19.29
N ALA A 90 10.96 -20.01 -19.47
CA ALA A 90 11.44 -18.83 -18.76
C ALA A 90 10.64 -17.55 -19.08
N ALA A 91 10.21 -17.37 -20.33
CA ALA A 91 9.38 -16.23 -20.72
C ALA A 91 7.95 -16.33 -20.15
N ALA A 92 7.44 -17.54 -19.94
CA ALA A 92 6.16 -17.75 -19.29
C ALA A 92 6.25 -17.41 -17.80
N ASP A 93 7.31 -17.85 -17.12
CA ASP A 93 7.57 -17.49 -15.71
C ASP A 93 7.70 -15.97 -15.54
N GLU A 94 8.46 -15.29 -16.41
CA GLU A 94 8.62 -13.83 -16.36
C GLU A 94 7.29 -13.09 -16.61
N ALA A 95 6.46 -13.59 -17.53
CA ALA A 95 5.14 -13.01 -17.78
C ALA A 95 4.16 -13.24 -16.61
N GLU A 96 4.26 -14.36 -15.89
CA GLU A 96 3.49 -14.62 -14.68
C GLU A 96 3.90 -13.68 -13.55
N GLU A 97 5.20 -13.50 -13.31
CA GLU A 97 5.70 -12.54 -12.30
C GLU A 97 5.27 -11.10 -12.62
N GLU A 98 5.29 -10.68 -13.90
CA GLU A 98 4.84 -9.35 -14.30
C GLU A 98 3.33 -9.17 -14.07
N ALA A 99 2.52 -10.19 -14.37
CA ALA A 99 1.08 -10.16 -14.13
C ALA A 99 0.74 -10.12 -12.63
N GLU A 100 1.42 -10.91 -11.80
CA GLU A 100 1.25 -10.86 -10.33
C GLU A 100 1.64 -9.49 -9.76
N ALA A 101 2.71 -8.87 -10.30
CA ALA A 101 3.13 -7.54 -9.88
C ALA A 101 2.10 -6.45 -10.27
N GLU A 102 1.47 -6.57 -11.45
CA GLU A 102 0.40 -5.68 -11.88
C GLU A 102 -0.85 -5.83 -11.00
N GLU A 103 -1.29 -7.07 -10.72
CA GLU A 103 -2.42 -7.33 -9.82
C GLU A 103 -2.16 -6.79 -8.41
N ALA A 104 -0.95 -6.99 -7.88
CA ALA A 104 -0.56 -6.45 -6.57
C ALA A 104 -0.56 -4.91 -6.56
N ALA A 105 -0.15 -4.26 -7.65
CA ALA A 105 -0.18 -2.82 -7.78
C ALA A 105 -1.62 -2.29 -7.88
N GLU A 106 -2.51 -2.97 -8.60
CA GLU A 106 -3.94 -2.65 -8.67
C GLU A 106 -4.61 -2.78 -7.30
N ALA A 107 -4.39 -3.88 -6.58
CA ALA A 107 -4.90 -4.07 -5.24
C ALA A 107 -4.40 -3.00 -4.25
N ALA A 108 -3.13 -2.60 -4.35
CA ALA A 108 -2.58 -1.51 -3.53
C ALA A 108 -3.22 -0.15 -3.87
N ALA A 109 -3.51 0.12 -5.16
CA ALA A 109 -4.19 1.33 -5.59
C ALA A 109 -5.65 1.37 -5.11
N GLU A 110 -6.37 0.24 -5.16
CA GLU A 110 -7.73 0.12 -4.64
C GLU A 110 -7.77 0.36 -3.13
N ALA A 111 -6.88 -0.29 -2.36
CA ALA A 111 -6.78 -0.08 -0.92
C ALA A 111 -6.47 1.39 -0.55
N ALA A 112 -5.60 2.05 -1.32
CA ALA A 112 -5.31 3.47 -1.12
C ALA A 112 -6.52 4.37 -1.44
N ALA A 113 -7.30 4.03 -2.47
CA ALA A 113 -8.52 4.77 -2.82
C ALA A 113 -9.61 4.61 -1.74
N GLU A 114 -9.78 3.40 -1.19
CA GLU A 114 -10.72 3.13 -0.09
C GLU A 114 -10.34 3.92 1.17
N ALA A 115 -9.07 3.89 1.57
CA ALA A 115 -8.58 4.67 2.72
C ALA A 115 -8.77 6.18 2.53
N ALA A 116 -8.57 6.69 1.31
CA ALA A 116 -8.81 8.10 1.00
C ALA A 116 -10.31 8.46 1.06
N ALA A 117 -11.19 7.56 0.63
CA ALA A 117 -12.63 7.74 0.70
C ALA A 117 -13.13 7.74 2.16
N GLU A 118 -12.62 6.84 3.00
CA GLU A 118 -12.92 6.80 4.44
C GLU A 118 -12.50 8.11 5.13
N ALA A 119 -11.27 8.56 4.91
CA ALA A 119 -10.77 9.81 5.47
C ALA A 119 -11.59 11.04 5.02
N ALA A 120 -12.06 11.05 3.76
CA ALA A 120 -12.94 12.11 3.26
C ALA A 120 -14.33 12.08 3.92
N SER A 121 -14.86 10.88 4.20
CA SER A 121 -16.13 10.71 4.92
C SER A 121 -16.01 11.22 6.36
N GLU A 122 -14.97 10.84 7.08
CA GLU A 122 -14.73 11.30 8.47
C GLU A 122 -14.60 12.82 8.54
N ALA A 123 -13.83 13.43 7.63
CA ALA A 123 -13.67 14.88 7.57
C ALA A 123 -15.01 15.59 7.28
N SER A 124 -15.85 15.04 6.39
CA SER A 124 -17.18 15.58 6.12
C SER A 124 -18.10 15.46 7.34
N GLU A 125 -18.04 14.35 8.08
CA GLU A 125 -18.83 14.16 9.29
C GLU A 125 -18.43 15.18 10.38
N GLU A 126 -17.13 15.41 10.56
CA GLU A 126 -16.61 16.43 11.49
C GLU A 126 -17.07 17.84 11.12
N GLU A 127 -16.96 18.23 9.84
CA GLU A 127 -17.45 19.54 9.36
C GLU A 127 -18.95 19.70 9.60
N THR A 128 -19.74 18.65 9.35
CA THR A 128 -21.19 18.70 9.61
C THR A 128 -21.51 18.78 11.10
N ALA A 129 -20.74 18.10 11.95
CA ALA A 129 -20.91 18.14 13.40
C ALA A 129 -20.58 19.53 13.97
N GLU A 130 -19.46 20.13 13.54
CA GLU A 130 -19.10 21.50 13.90
C GLU A 130 -20.14 22.52 13.40
N GLY A 131 -20.59 22.38 12.16
CA GLY A 131 -21.63 23.22 11.59
C GLY A 131 -22.95 23.14 12.36
N GLN A 132 -23.35 21.94 12.79
CA GLN A 132 -24.54 21.75 13.62
C GLN A 132 -24.37 22.32 15.03
N ALA A 133 -23.19 22.20 15.64
CA ALA A 133 -22.91 22.79 16.94
C ALA A 133 -23.00 24.32 16.89
N ALA A 134 -22.38 24.93 15.88
CA ALA A 134 -22.45 26.39 15.66
C ALA A 134 -23.88 26.86 15.40
N ALA A 135 -24.68 26.11 14.63
CA ALA A 135 -26.09 26.43 14.38
C ALA A 135 -26.93 26.39 15.67
N ARG A 136 -26.73 25.37 16.53
CA ARG A 136 -27.41 25.27 17.83
C ARG A 136 -27.02 26.40 18.78
N GLU A 137 -25.76 26.80 18.79
CA GLU A 137 -25.30 27.93 19.59
C GLU A 137 -25.93 29.25 19.12
N ALA A 138 -26.01 29.46 17.80
CA ALA A 138 -26.67 30.64 17.23
C ALA A 138 -28.16 30.70 17.57
N GLU A 139 -28.87 29.57 17.45
CA GLU A 139 -30.28 29.46 17.82
C GLU A 139 -30.50 29.72 19.33
N ALA A 140 -29.65 29.16 20.19
CA ALA A 140 -29.70 29.40 21.63
C ALA A 140 -29.43 30.88 21.98
N ALA A 141 -28.49 31.53 21.29
CA ALA A 141 -28.20 32.95 21.48
C ALA A 141 -29.36 33.85 21.02
N GLU A 142 -30.03 33.49 19.93
CA GLU A 142 -31.23 34.19 19.45
C GLU A 142 -32.40 34.03 20.43
N ALA A 143 -32.65 32.82 20.92
CA ALA A 143 -33.67 32.56 21.94
C ALA A 143 -33.40 33.34 23.24
N ALA A 144 -32.14 33.43 23.67
CA ALA A 144 -31.74 34.22 24.83
C ALA A 144 -32.00 35.72 24.62
N ARG A 145 -31.72 36.26 23.42
CA ARG A 145 -32.01 37.66 23.07
C ARG A 145 -33.51 37.94 23.12
N TRP A 146 -34.33 37.08 22.53
CA TRP A 146 -35.78 37.21 22.57
C TRP A 146 -36.31 37.18 24.00
N SER A 147 -35.78 36.27 24.83
CA SER A 147 -36.15 36.21 26.25
C SER A 147 -35.78 37.48 27.00
N ALA A 148 -34.58 38.02 26.78
CA ALA A 148 -34.14 39.25 27.43
C ALA A 148 -34.96 40.47 26.99
N GLU A 149 -35.31 40.55 25.70
CA GLU A 149 -36.18 41.60 25.17
C GLU A 149 -37.59 41.52 25.76
N ALA A 150 -38.14 40.31 25.91
CA ALA A 150 -39.44 40.10 26.54
C ALA A 150 -39.44 40.50 28.02
N GLU A 151 -38.37 40.19 28.76
CA GLU A 151 -38.23 40.59 30.16
C GLU A 151 -38.12 42.12 30.30
N ALA A 152 -37.29 42.76 29.47
CA ALA A 152 -37.17 44.21 29.44
C ALA A 152 -38.48 44.92 29.06
N ALA A 153 -39.24 44.37 28.12
CA ALA A 153 -40.56 44.88 27.75
C ALA A 153 -41.57 44.74 28.89
N ALA A 154 -41.52 43.63 29.65
CA ALA A 154 -42.39 43.44 30.82
C ALA A 154 -42.04 44.41 31.96
N GLU A 155 -40.75 44.67 32.21
CA GLU A 155 -40.30 45.66 33.18
C GLU A 155 -40.75 47.08 32.78
N ALA A 156 -40.56 47.47 31.52
CA ALA A 156 -41.00 48.76 31.01
C ALA A 156 -42.54 48.95 31.11
N ALA A 157 -43.31 47.90 30.82
CA ALA A 157 -44.76 47.92 30.97
C ALA A 157 -45.18 48.08 32.44
N ALA A 158 -44.48 47.43 33.38
CA ALA A 158 -44.74 47.58 34.81
C ALA A 158 -44.41 49.00 35.33
N GLU A 159 -43.34 49.62 34.83
CA GLU A 159 -43.01 51.02 35.13
C GLU A 159 -44.07 51.99 34.59
N GLU A 160 -44.56 51.78 33.36
CA GLU A 160 -45.63 52.59 32.78
C GLU A 160 -46.93 52.46 33.58
N GLU A 161 -47.32 51.24 33.97
CA GLU A 161 -48.50 51.00 34.80
C GLU A 161 -48.37 51.72 36.17
N ALA A 162 -47.19 51.65 36.79
CA ALA A 162 -46.92 52.35 38.05
C ALA A 162 -46.99 53.88 37.90
N ALA A 163 -46.50 54.42 36.77
CA ALA A 163 -46.56 55.85 36.47
C ALA A 163 -48.01 56.33 36.27
N LEU A 164 -48.82 55.56 35.53
CA LEU A 164 -50.25 55.85 35.33
C LEU A 164 -51.02 55.80 36.65
N ALA A 165 -50.76 54.79 37.50
CA ALA A 165 -51.37 54.70 38.83
C ALA A 165 -50.99 55.89 39.74
N ALA A 166 -49.73 56.36 39.67
CA ALA A 166 -49.28 57.53 40.40
C ALA A 166 -49.94 58.83 39.89
N GLU A 167 -50.14 58.97 38.58
CA GLU A 167 -50.85 60.10 37.98
C GLU A 167 -52.32 60.13 38.41
N GLU A 168 -53.01 58.99 38.36
CA GLU A 168 -54.40 58.87 38.81
C GLU A 168 -54.53 59.28 40.29
N ALA A 169 -53.65 58.76 41.15
CA ALA A 169 -53.62 59.13 42.57
C ALA A 169 -53.36 60.63 42.78
N ALA A 170 -52.50 61.25 41.95
CA ALA A 170 -52.24 62.69 42.00
C ALA A 170 -53.47 63.52 41.56
N MET A 171 -54.20 63.08 40.53
CA MET A 171 -55.44 63.71 40.10
C MET A 171 -56.51 63.64 41.20
N ASP A 172 -56.68 62.49 41.83
CA ASP A 172 -57.62 62.30 42.94
C ASP A 172 -57.28 63.20 44.14
N ALA A 173 -56.00 63.28 44.50
CA ALA A 173 -55.52 64.17 45.55
C ALA A 173 -55.79 65.65 45.20
N ALA A 174 -55.59 66.05 43.95
CA ALA A 174 -55.86 67.42 43.48
C ALA A 174 -57.36 67.75 43.56
N ILE A 175 -58.24 66.83 43.17
CA ILE A 175 -59.70 66.98 43.29
C ILE A 175 -60.10 67.12 44.76
N ALA A 176 -59.55 66.29 45.65
CA ALA A 176 -59.80 66.37 47.09
C ALA A 176 -59.35 67.72 47.68
N ALA A 177 -58.15 68.17 47.33
CA ALA A 177 -57.63 69.47 47.74
C ALA A 177 -58.49 70.63 47.21
N ALA A 178 -58.96 70.56 45.97
CA ALA A 178 -59.86 71.55 45.39
C ALA A 178 -61.21 71.60 46.13
N LYS A 179 -61.78 70.44 46.49
CA LYS A 179 -63.01 70.36 47.32
C LYS A 179 -62.79 71.01 48.70
N ALA A 180 -61.68 70.72 49.37
CA ALA A 180 -61.33 71.34 50.66
C ALA A 180 -61.15 72.86 50.55
N ARG A 181 -60.51 73.35 49.49
CA ARG A 181 -60.38 74.79 49.20
C ARG A 181 -61.73 75.45 48.95
N ARG A 182 -62.63 74.82 48.19
CA ARG A 182 -64.00 75.33 47.99
C ARG A 182 -64.78 75.41 49.30
N ALA A 183 -64.66 74.38 50.16
CA ALA A 183 -65.31 74.37 51.47
C ALA A 183 -64.78 75.51 52.37
N SER A 184 -63.45 75.69 52.45
CA SER A 184 -62.85 76.77 53.23
C SER A 184 -63.17 78.18 52.70
N VAL A 185 -63.24 78.37 51.38
CA VAL A 185 -63.69 79.64 50.79
C VAL A 185 -65.17 79.88 51.10
N ALA A 186 -66.02 78.85 51.07
CA ALA A 186 -67.43 78.97 51.43
C ALA A 186 -67.61 79.38 52.90
N THR A 187 -66.85 78.78 53.82
CA THR A 187 -66.90 79.17 55.25
C THR A 187 -66.38 80.59 55.47
N ALA A 188 -65.30 81.00 54.79
CA ALA A 188 -64.80 82.37 54.85
C ALA A 188 -65.83 83.40 54.33
N ARG A 189 -66.52 83.09 53.22
CA ARG A 189 -67.61 83.94 52.69
C ARG A 189 -68.80 84.02 53.65
N ALA A 190 -69.20 82.90 54.25
CA ALA A 190 -70.27 82.89 55.26
C ALA A 190 -69.90 83.76 56.47
N LYS A 191 -68.67 83.67 56.96
CA LYS A 191 -68.16 84.51 58.06
C LYS A 191 -68.14 85.99 57.69
N ALA A 192 -67.68 86.34 56.48
CA ALA A 192 -67.70 87.71 55.99
C ALA A 192 -69.11 88.27 55.83
N ALA A 193 -70.06 87.46 55.34
CA ALA A 193 -71.47 87.85 55.23
C ALA A 193 -72.10 88.09 56.62
N ALA A 194 -71.82 87.22 57.60
CA ALA A 194 -72.27 87.40 58.97
C ALA A 194 -71.69 88.68 59.60
N ALA A 195 -70.40 88.98 59.37
CA ALA A 195 -69.78 90.21 59.85
C ALA A 195 -70.41 91.46 59.22
N ARG A 196 -70.76 91.42 57.92
CA ARG A 196 -71.48 92.52 57.25
C ARG A 196 -72.88 92.73 57.84
N MET A 197 -73.64 91.66 58.05
CA MET A 197 -74.96 91.71 58.70
C MET A 197 -74.87 92.33 60.11
N ALA A 198 -73.86 91.94 60.90
CA ALA A 198 -73.64 92.50 62.23
C ALA A 198 -73.27 94.00 62.19
N ALA A 199 -72.43 94.42 61.25
CA ALA A 199 -72.07 95.83 61.08
C ALA A 199 -73.28 96.67 60.62
N GLU A 200 -74.10 96.17 59.70
CA GLU A 200 -75.32 96.84 59.25
C GLU A 200 -76.36 96.97 60.37
N ALA A 201 -76.48 95.95 61.23
CA ALA A 201 -77.33 96.01 62.42
C ALA A 201 -76.86 97.10 63.41
N ALA A 202 -75.55 97.22 63.64
CA ALA A 202 -74.99 98.25 64.51
C ALA A 202 -75.12 99.68 63.97
N GLN A 203 -75.22 99.86 62.65
CA GLN A 203 -75.46 101.18 62.04
C GLN A 203 -76.93 101.62 62.11
N ARG A 204 -77.86 100.70 62.40
CA ARG A 204 -79.31 100.97 62.52
C ARG A 204 -79.80 101.16 63.96
N SER A 205 -78.92 100.97 64.95
CA SER A 205 -79.16 101.24 66.37
C SER A 205 -78.64 102.62 66.76
#